data_AF-A0A177CA91-F1
#
_entry.id   AF-A0A177CA91-F1
#
_cell.length_a   1.000
_cell.length_b   1.000
_cell.length_c   1.000
_cell.angle_alpha   90.00
_cell.angle_beta   90.00
_cell.angle_gamma   90.00
#
_symmetry.space_group_name_H-M   'P 1'
#
loop_
_entity.id
_entity.type
_entity.pdbx_description
1 polymer ?
#
loop_
_entity_poly.entity_id
_entity_poly.type
_entity_poly.pdbx_seq_one_letter_code
_entity_poly.pdbx_strand_id
1 'polypeptide(L)'
;MHREKGATANVVSISNGSPITSTLENGLPQPLEDQAISGEISKISNLIKNHVQSYYHSRTVSPGMIDYDDLQALGENLPVSVGTLSTLLNNSATREIALRFILAWVVTSRIQLNNSSNTTFLPPEVAKCMQSMNHAEHPSRVHSLLYTKWRALTAELLQPTHVRNPFSGSDGRIRNIQAAATLLDSVLRPFADSRMDDGARSRNLEEMLKRSAQFAFTLFSQPSAWDFDWQDEQSVKSGSLCIFPALVQVADENGEPLHPPRPFSEAVNRRLDE
;
A
#
# COMPACT_ATOMS: atom_id res chain seq x y z
N MET A 1 -69.41 -45.20 3.82
CA MET A 1 -68.09 -45.49 4.41
C MET A 1 -67.04 -45.19 3.35
N HIS A 2 -66.59 -43.94 3.29
CA HIS A 2 -65.62 -43.45 2.30
C HIS A 2 -64.25 -43.28 2.96
N ARG A 3 -63.20 -43.78 2.31
CA ARG A 3 -61.80 -43.68 2.77
C ARG A 3 -61.03 -42.90 1.71
N GLU A 4 -60.89 -41.60 1.94
CA GLU A 4 -60.04 -40.73 1.11
C GLU A 4 -58.58 -40.79 1.57
N LYS A 5 -57.70 -40.86 0.57
CA LYS A 5 -56.23 -40.80 0.68
C LYS A 5 -55.82 -39.39 1.13
N GLY A 6 -55.13 -39.29 2.26
CA GLY A 6 -54.42 -38.07 2.64
C GLY A 6 -53.19 -37.86 1.75
N ALA A 7 -53.14 -36.73 1.04
CA ALA A 7 -51.97 -36.28 0.32
C ALA A 7 -50.99 -35.62 1.29
N THR A 8 -49.76 -36.13 1.35
CA THR A 8 -48.63 -35.52 2.07
C THR A 8 -48.10 -34.35 1.25
N ALA A 9 -48.31 -33.12 1.73
CA ALA A 9 -47.71 -31.93 1.17
C ALA A 9 -46.24 -31.84 1.62
N ASN A 10 -45.31 -32.04 0.68
CA ASN A 10 -43.91 -31.68 0.88
C ASN A 10 -43.80 -30.16 0.83
N VAL A 11 -43.48 -29.54 1.97
CA VAL A 11 -43.11 -28.12 2.04
C VAL A 11 -41.68 -28.00 1.52
N VAL A 12 -41.55 -27.64 0.25
CA VAL A 12 -40.27 -27.15 -0.30
C VAL A 12 -40.06 -25.75 0.26
N SER A 13 -39.05 -25.60 1.10
CA SER A 13 -38.61 -24.29 1.59
C SER A 13 -38.01 -23.51 0.42
N ILE A 14 -38.68 -22.43 0.01
CA ILE A 14 -38.18 -21.51 -1.01
C ILE A 14 -37.14 -20.62 -0.35
N SER A 15 -35.86 -20.83 -0.65
CA SER A 15 -34.81 -19.87 -0.35
C SER A 15 -35.06 -18.60 -1.17
N ASN A 16 -35.57 -17.54 -0.54
CA ASN A 16 -35.85 -16.24 -1.15
C ASN A 16 -34.55 -15.44 -1.40
N GLY A 17 -33.65 -15.97 -2.24
CA GLY A 17 -32.59 -15.17 -2.87
C GLY A 17 -33.06 -14.76 -4.26
N SER A 18 -33.05 -13.47 -4.58
CA SER A 18 -33.27 -13.04 -5.97
C SER A 18 -32.13 -13.60 -6.84
N PRO A 19 -32.41 -14.17 -8.04
CA PRO A 19 -31.39 -14.74 -8.91
C PRO A 19 -30.30 -13.73 -9.31
N ILE A 20 -30.62 -12.43 -9.25
CA ILE A 20 -29.66 -11.33 -9.49
C ILE A 20 -28.66 -11.23 -8.33
N THR A 21 -29.12 -11.37 -7.08
CA THR A 21 -28.27 -11.32 -5.88
C THR A 21 -27.28 -12.47 -5.89
N SER A 22 -27.72 -13.69 -6.22
CA SER A 22 -26.82 -14.85 -6.33
C SER A 22 -25.84 -14.72 -7.50
N THR A 23 -26.25 -14.14 -8.63
CA THR A 23 -25.35 -13.92 -9.78
C THR A 23 -24.28 -12.87 -9.47
N LEU A 24 -24.65 -11.82 -8.73
CA LEU A 24 -23.72 -10.78 -8.30
C LEU A 24 -22.73 -11.29 -7.24
N GLU A 25 -23.20 -12.05 -6.26
CA GLU A 25 -22.34 -12.66 -5.23
C GLU A 25 -21.38 -13.69 -5.83
N ASN A 26 -21.82 -14.48 -6.81
CA ASN A 26 -20.97 -15.43 -7.54
C ASN A 26 -20.02 -14.75 -8.54
N GLY A 27 -20.33 -13.52 -8.97
CA GLY A 27 -19.52 -12.75 -9.92
C GLY A 27 -18.41 -11.93 -9.26
N LEU A 28 -18.42 -11.78 -7.94
CA LEU A 28 -17.35 -11.13 -7.21
C LEU A 28 -16.14 -12.06 -7.05
N PRO A 29 -14.91 -11.54 -7.19
CA PRO A 29 -13.70 -12.29 -6.99
C PRO A 29 -13.65 -12.72 -5.53
N GLN A 30 -13.21 -13.95 -5.32
CA GLN A 30 -12.90 -14.39 -3.98
C GLN A 30 -11.75 -13.54 -3.43
N PRO A 31 -11.78 -13.19 -2.14
CA PRO A 31 -10.66 -12.53 -1.49
C PRO A 31 -9.37 -13.32 -1.73
N LEU A 32 -8.26 -12.60 -1.90
CA LEU A 32 -6.96 -13.27 -2.03
C LEU A 32 -6.59 -13.97 -0.73
N GLU A 33 -5.87 -15.08 -0.86
CA GLU A 33 -5.29 -15.75 0.29
C GLU A 33 -4.32 -14.82 1.03
N ASP A 34 -4.33 -14.88 2.37
CA ASP A 34 -3.48 -14.05 3.22
C ASP A 34 -1.99 -14.15 2.84
N GLN A 35 -1.55 -15.34 2.41
CA GLN A 35 -0.16 -15.58 1.97
C GLN A 35 0.20 -14.83 0.69
N ALA A 36 -0.77 -14.60 -0.22
CA ALA A 36 -0.53 -13.82 -1.43
C ALA A 36 -0.29 -12.35 -1.09
N ILE A 37 -1.11 -11.78 -0.19
CA ILE A 37 -0.98 -10.39 0.28
C ILE A 37 0.33 -10.21 1.06
N SER A 38 0.58 -11.09 2.03
CA SER A 38 1.79 -11.10 2.87
C SER A 38 3.05 -11.31 2.02
N GLY A 39 2.97 -12.14 0.99
CA GLY A 39 4.04 -12.40 0.04
C GLY A 39 4.39 -11.19 -0.81
N GLU A 40 3.41 -10.44 -1.31
CA GLU A 40 3.68 -9.25 -2.13
C GLU A 40 4.29 -8.10 -1.32
N ILE A 41 3.79 -7.81 -0.12
CA ILE A 41 4.40 -6.77 0.72
C ILE A 41 5.85 -7.12 1.11
N SER A 42 6.12 -8.40 1.40
CA SER A 42 7.48 -8.90 1.65
C SER A 42 8.40 -8.74 0.43
N LYS A 43 7.87 -8.94 -0.78
CA LYS A 43 8.63 -8.71 -2.01
C LYS A 43 8.96 -7.23 -2.22
N ILE A 44 8.04 -6.32 -1.90
CA ILE A 44 8.30 -4.87 -1.95
C ILE A 44 9.41 -4.48 -0.97
N SER A 45 9.33 -4.95 0.28
CA SER A 45 10.38 -4.71 1.29
C SER A 45 11.76 -5.19 0.81
N ASN A 46 11.81 -6.39 0.22
CA ASN A 46 13.05 -6.94 -0.35
C ASN A 46 13.56 -6.16 -1.56
N LEU A 47 12.67 -5.65 -2.43
CA LEU A 47 13.07 -4.80 -3.55
C LEU A 47 13.73 -3.51 -3.06
N ILE A 48 13.16 -2.87 -2.04
CA ILE A 48 13.74 -1.67 -1.41
C ILE A 48 15.14 -1.98 -0.88
N LYS A 49 15.27 -3.06 -0.09
CA LYS A 49 16.57 -3.51 0.42
C LYS A 49 17.58 -3.69 -0.72
N ASN A 50 17.21 -4.46 -1.74
CA ASN A 50 18.12 -4.79 -2.84
C ASN A 50 18.47 -3.56 -3.66
N HIS A 51 17.53 -2.65 -3.89
CA HIS A 51 17.75 -1.39 -4.59
C HIS A 51 18.79 -0.53 -3.86
N VAL A 52 18.62 -0.34 -2.55
CA VAL A 52 19.57 0.43 -1.72
C VAL A 52 20.96 -0.20 -1.75
N GLN A 53 21.05 -1.51 -1.53
CA GLN A 53 22.33 -2.23 -1.50
C GLN A 53 23.06 -2.28 -2.85
N SER A 54 22.32 -2.21 -3.96
CA SER A 54 22.91 -2.33 -5.30
C SER A 54 23.39 -0.99 -5.84
N TYR A 55 22.70 0.12 -5.53
CA TYR A 55 22.88 1.37 -6.27
C TYR A 55 23.39 2.56 -5.45
N TYR A 56 23.52 2.41 -4.13
CA TYR A 56 23.92 3.50 -3.25
C TYR A 56 25.10 3.12 -2.38
N HIS A 57 25.90 4.10 -2.01
CA HIS A 57 27.10 3.89 -1.22
C HIS A 57 26.94 4.33 0.24
N SER A 58 27.73 3.72 1.13
CA SER A 58 27.85 4.15 2.54
C SER A 58 29.10 5.00 2.81
N ARG A 59 29.74 5.56 1.79
CA ARG A 59 30.94 6.41 1.95
C ARG A 59 30.61 7.79 2.53
N THR A 60 31.60 8.46 3.12
CA THR A 60 31.43 9.83 3.61
C THR A 60 31.05 10.76 2.47
N VAL A 61 30.04 11.61 2.69
CA VAL A 61 29.62 12.66 1.76
C VAL A 61 29.99 14.02 2.32
N SER A 62 30.17 15.01 1.45
CA SER A 62 30.37 16.40 1.88
C SER A 62 29.14 16.90 2.65
N PRO A 63 29.32 17.62 3.78
CA PRO A 63 28.21 18.29 4.45
C PRO A 63 27.48 19.24 3.48
N GLY A 64 26.15 19.27 3.55
CA GLY A 64 25.32 20.16 2.72
C GLY A 64 24.91 19.60 1.35
N MET A 65 25.19 18.32 1.07
CA MET A 65 24.67 17.63 -0.13
C MET A 65 23.18 17.27 -0.04
N ILE A 66 22.59 17.37 1.16
CA ILE A 66 21.18 17.08 1.41
C ILE A 66 20.42 18.40 1.37
N ASP A 67 19.45 18.48 0.46
CA ASP A 67 18.48 19.56 0.46
C ASP A 67 17.38 19.26 1.50
N TYR A 68 17.17 20.19 2.43
CA TYR A 68 16.14 20.06 3.45
C TYR A 68 14.73 20.17 2.85
N ASP A 69 14.58 20.92 1.76
CA ASP A 69 13.30 21.08 1.09
C ASP A 69 12.89 19.77 0.40
N ASP A 70 13.85 19.04 -0.17
CA ASP A 70 13.63 17.70 -0.72
C ASP A 70 13.18 16.69 0.35
N LEU A 71 13.77 16.76 1.56
CA LEU A 71 13.34 15.91 2.68
C LEU A 71 11.95 16.31 3.20
N GLN A 72 11.60 17.60 3.20
CA GLN A 72 10.25 18.04 3.56
C GLN A 72 9.21 17.58 2.52
N ALA A 73 9.60 17.52 1.24
CA ALA A 73 8.74 17.06 0.15
C ALA A 73 8.36 15.56 0.25
N LEU A 74 8.99 14.79 1.15
CA LEU A 74 8.61 13.40 1.44
C LEU A 74 7.20 13.26 2.04
N GLY A 75 6.64 14.34 2.58
CA GLY A 75 5.25 14.41 3.03
C GLY A 75 5.09 14.88 4.47
N GLU A 76 3.85 14.83 4.94
CA GLU A 76 3.50 15.14 6.33
C GLU A 76 3.47 13.87 7.18
N ASN A 77 3.58 14.00 8.50
CA ASN A 77 3.45 12.89 9.46
C ASN A 77 4.48 11.76 9.28
N LEU A 78 5.70 12.08 8.81
CA LEU A 78 6.80 11.11 8.85
C LEU A 78 6.99 10.64 10.32
N PRO A 79 7.18 9.34 10.56
CA PRO A 79 7.50 8.79 11.89
C PRO A 79 8.79 9.37 12.49
N VAL A 80 9.59 10.05 11.67
CA VAL A 80 10.90 10.60 12.01
C VAL A 80 10.98 12.03 11.50
N SER A 81 11.51 12.95 12.33
CA SER A 81 11.71 14.33 11.91
C SER A 81 12.71 14.46 10.76
N VAL A 82 12.54 15.49 9.92
CA VAL A 82 13.47 15.81 8.83
C VAL A 82 14.90 16.02 9.34
N GLY A 83 15.07 16.66 10.51
CA GLY A 83 16.39 16.85 11.12
C GLY A 83 17.07 15.54 11.51
N THR A 84 16.30 14.59 12.04
CA THR A 84 16.78 13.24 12.35
C THR A 84 17.17 12.49 11.06
N LEU A 85 16.36 12.55 10.00
CA LEU A 85 16.68 11.93 8.71
C LEU A 85 17.96 12.51 8.09
N SER A 86 18.11 13.83 8.11
CA SER A 86 19.33 14.49 7.64
C SER A 86 20.56 14.01 8.42
N THR A 87 20.44 13.85 9.74
CA THR A 87 21.51 13.31 10.58
C THR A 87 21.87 11.87 10.19
N LEU A 88 20.86 11.00 10.01
CA LEU A 88 21.07 9.59 9.66
C LEU A 88 21.66 9.42 8.26
N LEU A 89 21.28 10.25 7.29
CA LEU A 89 21.81 10.25 5.93
C LEU A 89 23.27 10.74 5.86
N ASN A 90 23.65 11.70 6.71
CA ASN A 90 25.03 12.19 6.77
C ASN A 90 25.99 11.18 7.41
N ASN A 91 25.51 10.30 8.29
CA ASN A 91 26.32 9.27 8.92
C ASN A 91 26.42 8.00 8.06
N SER A 92 27.65 7.56 7.74
CA SER A 92 27.91 6.36 6.93
C SER A 92 27.34 5.06 7.49
N ALA A 93 27.28 4.91 8.82
CA ALA A 93 26.76 3.70 9.46
C ALA A 93 25.23 3.60 9.31
N THR A 94 24.53 4.73 9.46
CA THR A 94 23.06 4.77 9.45
C THR A 94 22.45 5.11 8.09
N ARG A 95 23.25 5.47 7.09
CA ARG A 95 22.75 5.92 5.79
C ARG A 95 21.90 4.87 5.11
N GLU A 96 22.35 3.62 5.07
CA GLU A 96 21.61 2.54 4.42
C GLU A 96 20.21 2.38 5.04
N ILE A 97 20.13 2.48 6.38
CA ILE A 97 18.89 2.43 7.16
C ILE A 97 17.97 3.59 6.75
N ALA A 98 18.50 4.82 6.66
CA ALA A 98 17.74 6.01 6.28
C ALA A 98 17.23 5.95 4.82
N LEU A 99 18.05 5.47 3.87
CA LEU A 99 17.64 5.33 2.46
C LEU A 99 16.49 4.33 2.33
N ARG A 100 16.54 3.21 3.07
CA ARG A 100 15.46 2.21 3.08
C ARG A 100 14.18 2.78 3.69
N PHE A 101 14.30 3.51 4.80
CA PHE A 101 13.17 4.20 5.43
C PHE A 101 12.48 5.16 4.45
N ILE A 102 13.23 6.01 3.75
CA ILE A 102 12.68 7.00 2.81
C ILE A 102 11.92 6.33 1.68
N LEU A 103 12.51 5.28 1.08
CA LEU A 103 11.85 4.50 0.04
C LEU A 103 10.58 3.82 0.56
N ALA A 104 10.65 3.19 1.72
CA ALA A 104 9.50 2.54 2.35
C ALA A 104 8.38 3.55 2.64
N TRP A 105 8.71 4.71 3.19
CA TRP A 105 7.77 5.79 3.49
C TRP A 105 7.01 6.26 2.25
N VAL A 106 7.74 6.61 1.17
CA VAL A 106 7.10 7.07 -0.07
C VAL A 106 6.27 5.95 -0.71
N VAL A 107 6.74 4.70 -0.67
CA VAL A 107 6.01 3.57 -1.24
C VAL A 107 4.72 3.28 -0.46
N THR A 108 4.80 3.10 0.86
CA THR A 108 3.65 2.69 1.66
C THR A 108 2.65 3.82 1.83
N SER A 109 3.11 5.07 1.97
CA SER A 109 2.21 6.23 1.98
C SER A 109 1.40 6.23 0.69
N ARG A 110 2.01 6.14 -0.49
CA ARG A 110 1.26 6.19 -1.77
C ARG A 110 0.40 4.96 -2.06
N ILE A 111 0.65 3.82 -1.40
CA ILE A 111 -0.22 2.64 -1.43
C ILE A 111 -1.52 2.88 -0.65
N GLN A 112 -1.50 3.68 0.43
CA GLN A 112 -2.68 3.87 1.27
C GLN A 112 -3.87 4.44 0.49
N LEU A 113 -5.05 3.94 0.85
CA LEU A 113 -6.33 4.17 0.19
C LEU A 113 -6.86 5.60 0.35
N ASN A 114 -6.37 6.36 1.33
CA ASN A 114 -6.85 7.69 1.71
C ASN A 114 -6.00 8.85 1.16
N ASN A 115 -5.13 8.61 0.18
CA ASN A 115 -4.25 9.64 -0.37
C ASN A 115 -4.90 10.59 -1.36
N SER A 116 -4.20 11.71 -1.58
CA SER A 116 -4.46 12.62 -2.70
C SER A 116 -4.41 11.87 -4.04
N SER A 117 -5.34 12.17 -4.96
CA SER A 117 -5.36 11.62 -6.31
C SER A 117 -4.09 11.94 -7.12
N ASN A 118 -3.34 12.96 -6.69
CA ASN A 118 -2.12 13.42 -7.33
C ASN A 118 -0.86 12.71 -6.83
N THR A 119 -0.94 11.94 -5.74
CA THR A 119 0.22 11.28 -5.13
C THR A 119 0.04 9.77 -4.98
N THR A 120 -1.20 9.28 -4.87
CA THR A 120 -1.54 7.85 -4.76
C THR A 120 -1.02 6.99 -5.92
N PHE A 121 -0.82 5.71 -5.64
CA PHE A 121 -0.57 4.68 -6.64
C PHE A 121 -1.84 3.96 -7.13
N LEU A 122 -3.01 4.30 -6.59
CA LEU A 122 -4.28 3.90 -7.20
C LEU A 122 -4.52 4.65 -8.51
N PRO A 123 -5.39 4.12 -9.40
CA PRO A 123 -5.91 4.90 -10.52
C PRO A 123 -6.47 6.24 -10.01
N PRO A 124 -6.02 7.40 -10.54
CA PRO A 124 -6.43 8.71 -10.02
C PRO A 124 -7.96 8.92 -9.98
N GLU A 125 -8.67 8.35 -10.94
CA GLU A 125 -10.13 8.33 -11.00
C GLU A 125 -10.76 7.60 -9.80
N VAL A 126 -10.19 6.46 -9.40
CA VAL A 126 -10.64 5.70 -8.22
C VAL A 126 -10.39 6.51 -6.95
N ALA A 127 -9.19 7.09 -6.81
CA ALA A 127 -8.86 7.89 -5.65
C ALA A 127 -9.76 9.13 -5.51
N LYS A 128 -10.11 9.80 -6.62
CA LYS A 128 -11.09 10.90 -6.61
C LYS A 128 -12.46 10.46 -6.13
N CYS A 129 -12.95 9.30 -6.59
CA CYS A 129 -14.20 8.73 -6.10
C CYS A 129 -14.13 8.45 -4.60
N MET A 130 -13.04 7.85 -4.11
CA MET A 130 -12.84 7.57 -2.68
C MET A 130 -12.90 8.84 -1.85
N GLN A 131 -12.22 9.91 -2.28
CA GLN A 131 -12.25 11.21 -1.61
C GLN A 131 -13.65 11.80 -1.55
N SER A 132 -14.42 11.70 -2.64
CA SER A 132 -15.81 12.18 -2.69
C SER A 132 -16.79 11.38 -1.83
N MET A 133 -16.40 10.19 -1.36
CA MET A 133 -17.22 9.38 -0.45
C MET A 133 -16.79 9.50 1.00
N ASN A 134 -15.62 10.08 1.28
CA ASN A 134 -15.00 10.11 2.60
C ASN A 134 -15.54 11.25 3.50
N HIS A 135 -16.87 11.35 3.61
CA HIS A 135 -17.55 12.49 4.26
C HIS A 135 -17.99 12.26 5.72
N ALA A 136 -17.78 11.06 6.29
CA ALA A 136 -18.21 10.76 7.66
C ALA A 136 -17.00 10.51 8.57
N GLU A 137 -16.85 11.32 9.63
CA GLU A 137 -15.85 11.09 10.71
C GLU A 137 -16.05 9.70 11.37
N HIS A 138 -17.30 9.23 11.41
CA HIS A 138 -17.69 7.90 11.88
C HIS A 138 -18.70 7.27 10.91
N PRO A 139 -18.24 6.53 9.89
CA PRO A 139 -19.15 5.87 8.97
C PRO A 139 -20.00 4.83 9.70
N SER A 140 -21.29 4.77 9.37
CA SER A 140 -22.15 3.70 9.88
C SER A 140 -21.69 2.35 9.33
N ARG A 141 -21.99 1.26 10.04
CA ARG A 141 -21.77 -0.12 9.56
C ARG A 141 -22.26 -0.35 8.13
N VAL A 142 -23.44 0.19 7.81
CA VAL A 142 -24.02 0.08 6.46
C VAL A 142 -23.16 0.83 5.44
N HIS A 143 -22.66 2.02 5.78
CA HIS A 143 -21.77 2.77 4.90
C HIS A 143 -20.46 2.01 4.66
N SER A 144 -19.82 1.48 5.71
CA SER A 144 -18.58 0.69 5.59
C SER A 144 -18.78 -0.54 4.69
N LEU A 145 -19.89 -1.26 4.87
CA LEU A 145 -20.23 -2.40 4.01
C LEU A 145 -20.43 -1.99 2.54
N LEU A 146 -21.19 -0.91 2.28
CA LEU A 146 -21.41 -0.40 0.93
C LEU A 146 -20.10 0.07 0.28
N TYR A 147 -19.24 0.72 1.05
CA TYR A 147 -17.93 1.17 0.60
C TYR A 147 -17.03 0.00 0.21
N THR A 148 -16.95 -1.03 1.04
CA THR A 148 -16.22 -2.27 0.73
C THR A 148 -16.75 -2.95 -0.53
N LYS A 149 -18.08 -3.07 -0.69
CA LYS A 149 -18.69 -3.64 -1.90
C LYS A 149 -18.40 -2.79 -3.14
N TRP A 150 -18.46 -1.46 -3.02
CA TRP A 150 -18.11 -0.55 -4.09
C TRP A 150 -16.67 -0.75 -4.57
N ARG A 151 -15.71 -0.89 -3.64
CA ARG A 151 -14.29 -1.13 -3.99
C ARG A 151 -14.12 -2.43 -4.77
N ALA A 152 -14.67 -3.54 -4.28
CA ALA A 152 -14.56 -4.85 -4.93
C ALA A 152 -15.19 -4.85 -6.33
N LEU A 153 -16.42 -4.31 -6.47
CA LEU A 153 -17.09 -4.21 -7.77
C LEU A 153 -16.33 -3.31 -8.75
N THR A 154 -15.83 -2.17 -8.27
CA THR A 154 -15.07 -1.24 -9.11
C THR A 154 -13.75 -1.86 -9.56
N ALA A 155 -13.05 -2.56 -8.66
CA ALA A 155 -11.82 -3.27 -9.01
C ALA A 155 -12.05 -4.30 -10.11
N GLU A 156 -13.12 -5.08 -10.03
CA GLU A 156 -13.47 -6.06 -11.06
C GLU A 156 -13.74 -5.43 -12.42
N LEU A 157 -14.51 -4.35 -12.46
CA LEU A 157 -14.76 -3.62 -13.70
C LEU A 157 -13.48 -3.06 -14.32
N LEU A 158 -12.48 -2.75 -13.49
CA LEU A 158 -11.21 -2.18 -13.92
C LEU A 158 -10.09 -3.21 -14.15
N GLN A 159 -10.31 -4.50 -13.87
CA GLN A 159 -9.34 -5.58 -14.08
C GLN A 159 -8.68 -5.57 -15.46
N PRO A 160 -9.42 -5.40 -16.59
CA PRO A 160 -8.81 -5.38 -17.91
C PRO A 160 -7.75 -4.27 -18.08
N THR A 161 -7.98 -3.11 -17.46
CA THR A 161 -7.12 -1.93 -17.61
C THR A 161 -5.95 -1.96 -16.65
N HIS A 162 -6.15 -2.35 -15.39
CA HIS A 162 -5.11 -2.16 -14.36
C HIS A 162 -4.37 -3.43 -13.95
N VAL A 163 -4.86 -4.60 -14.35
CA VAL A 163 -4.24 -5.90 -14.05
C VAL A 163 -3.81 -6.64 -15.31
N ARG A 164 -4.67 -6.72 -16.34
CA ARG A 164 -4.34 -7.45 -17.58
C ARG A 164 -3.44 -6.66 -18.53
N ASN A 165 -3.57 -5.33 -18.56
CA ASN A 165 -2.75 -4.44 -19.37
C ASN A 165 -2.23 -3.23 -18.55
N PRO A 166 -1.51 -3.47 -17.43
CA PRO A 166 -1.10 -2.42 -16.51
C PRO A 166 -0.12 -1.46 -17.18
N PHE A 167 -0.19 -0.18 -16.83
CA PHE A 167 0.76 0.84 -17.29
C PHE A 167 0.79 1.01 -18.82
N SER A 168 -0.35 0.78 -19.49
CA SER A 168 -0.56 1.25 -20.86
C SER A 168 -0.46 2.78 -20.95
N GLY A 169 -0.26 3.34 -22.14
CA GLY A 169 0.01 4.78 -22.31
C GLY A 169 -1.09 5.73 -21.78
N SER A 170 -2.30 5.25 -21.55
CA SER A 170 -3.41 6.01 -20.95
C SER A 170 -3.58 5.79 -19.44
N ASP A 171 -2.73 4.97 -18.81
CA ASP A 171 -2.82 4.67 -17.38
C ASP A 171 -2.40 5.90 -16.55
N GLY A 172 -3.37 6.51 -15.86
CA GLY A 172 -3.16 7.71 -15.06
C GLY A 172 -2.13 7.54 -13.94
N ARG A 173 -1.86 6.29 -13.50
CA ARG A 173 -0.88 5.97 -12.45
C ARG A 173 0.55 6.31 -12.88
N ILE A 174 0.85 6.28 -14.17
CA ILE A 174 2.20 6.54 -14.71
C ILE A 174 2.72 7.90 -14.25
N ARG A 175 1.87 8.94 -14.28
CA ARG A 175 2.27 10.28 -13.83
C ARG A 175 2.63 10.32 -12.35
N ASN A 176 1.84 9.65 -11.51
CA ASN A 176 2.09 9.60 -10.07
C ASN A 176 3.34 8.77 -9.73
N ILE A 177 3.58 7.69 -10.49
CA ILE A 177 4.81 6.88 -10.40
C ILE A 177 6.04 7.71 -10.80
N GLN A 178 5.97 8.44 -11.91
CA GLN A 178 7.06 9.32 -12.36
C GLN A 178 7.33 10.43 -11.34
N ALA A 179 6.28 11.06 -10.80
CA ALA A 179 6.43 12.07 -9.75
C ALA A 179 7.08 11.50 -8.48
N ALA A 180 6.72 10.27 -8.07
CA ALA A 180 7.36 9.59 -6.96
C ALA A 180 8.83 9.26 -7.26
N ALA A 181 9.15 8.81 -8.48
CA ALA A 181 10.52 8.53 -8.91
C ALA A 181 11.39 9.80 -8.89
N THR A 182 10.86 10.93 -9.36
CA THR A 182 11.57 12.22 -9.33
C THR A 182 11.83 12.70 -7.91
N LEU A 183 10.83 12.62 -7.03
CA LEU A 183 10.98 12.96 -5.60
C LEU A 183 12.04 12.08 -4.92
N LEU A 184 12.00 10.78 -5.19
CA LEU A 184 12.98 9.85 -4.64
C LEU A 184 14.38 10.08 -5.22
N ASP A 185 14.51 10.38 -6.53
CA ASP A 185 15.81 10.69 -7.10
C ASP A 185 16.39 11.97 -6.49
N SER A 186 15.62 13.04 -6.26
CA SER A 186 16.17 14.28 -5.65
C SER A 186 16.81 14.03 -4.28
N VAL A 187 16.15 13.22 -3.44
CA VAL A 187 16.66 12.86 -2.11
C VAL A 187 17.81 11.85 -2.15
N LEU A 188 17.74 10.84 -3.03
CA LEU A 188 18.64 9.69 -2.99
C LEU A 188 19.89 9.88 -3.88
N ARG A 189 19.83 10.73 -4.92
CA ARG A 189 20.92 10.99 -5.89
C ARG A 189 22.26 11.34 -5.23
N PRO A 190 22.33 12.13 -4.15
CA PRO A 190 23.61 12.44 -3.51
C PRO A 190 24.40 11.21 -3.02
N PHE A 191 23.73 10.06 -2.88
CA PHE A 191 24.31 8.83 -2.36
C PHE A 191 24.48 7.74 -3.41
N ALA A 192 24.18 8.04 -4.68
CA ALA A 192 24.29 7.10 -5.78
C ALA A 192 25.75 6.63 -5.96
N ASP A 193 25.94 5.31 -6.12
CA ASP A 193 27.26 4.75 -6.40
C ASP A 193 27.63 5.00 -7.86
N SER A 194 28.65 5.84 -8.08
CA SER A 194 29.14 6.21 -9.42
C SER A 194 29.70 5.05 -10.23
N ARG A 195 29.93 3.88 -9.61
CA ARG A 195 30.35 2.66 -10.30
C ARG A 195 29.19 1.92 -10.97
N MET A 196 27.96 2.27 -10.61
CA MET A 196 26.75 1.62 -11.11
C MET A 196 26.12 2.41 -12.25
N ASP A 197 25.40 1.72 -13.15
CA ASP A 197 24.67 2.37 -14.25
C ASP A 197 23.50 3.20 -13.70
N ASP A 198 23.57 4.52 -13.87
CA ASP A 198 22.54 5.47 -13.44
C ASP A 198 21.19 5.16 -14.09
N GLY A 199 21.20 4.80 -15.38
CA GLY A 199 20.00 4.40 -16.11
C GLY A 199 19.35 3.15 -15.52
N ALA A 200 20.15 2.16 -15.12
CA ALA A 200 19.67 0.95 -14.46
C ALA A 200 19.11 1.24 -13.07
N ARG A 201 19.72 2.15 -12.30
CA ARG A 201 19.17 2.61 -11.01
C ARG A 201 17.77 3.18 -11.21
N SER A 202 17.64 4.16 -12.11
CA SER A 202 16.35 4.84 -12.34
C SER A 202 15.28 3.88 -12.87
N ARG A 203 15.62 2.98 -13.81
CA ARG A 203 14.69 1.94 -14.27
C ARG A 203 14.29 0.97 -13.15
N ASN A 204 15.25 0.55 -12.31
CA ASN A 204 14.95 -0.35 -11.19
C ASN A 204 14.03 0.30 -10.15
N LEU A 205 14.25 1.59 -9.87
CA LEU A 205 13.36 2.38 -9.01
C LEU A 205 11.95 2.44 -9.62
N GLU A 206 11.82 2.79 -10.89
CA GLU A 206 10.51 2.87 -11.57
C GLU A 206 9.75 1.53 -11.55
N GLU A 207 10.42 0.41 -11.82
CA GLU A 207 9.80 -0.93 -11.77
C GLU A 207 9.36 -1.32 -10.36
N MET A 208 10.10 -0.93 -9.33
CA MET A 208 9.69 -1.11 -7.93
C MET A 208 8.44 -0.29 -7.60
N LEU A 209 8.34 0.95 -8.09
CA LEU A 209 7.16 1.81 -7.90
C LEU A 209 5.94 1.28 -8.67
N LYS A 210 6.13 0.77 -9.90
CA LYS A 210 5.09 0.07 -10.67
C LYS A 210 4.55 -1.15 -9.92
N ARG A 211 5.43 -1.98 -9.36
CA ARG A 211 5.00 -3.13 -8.54
C ARG A 211 4.21 -2.67 -7.31
N SER A 212 4.66 -1.61 -6.66
CA SER A 212 3.95 -1.01 -5.53
C SER A 212 2.56 -0.50 -5.93
N ALA A 213 2.42 0.04 -7.13
CA ALA A 213 1.12 0.48 -7.67
C ALA A 213 0.19 -0.66 -8.05
N GLN A 214 0.73 -1.80 -8.50
CA GLN A 214 -0.05 -3.03 -8.65
C GLN A 214 -0.55 -3.51 -7.28
N PHE A 215 0.32 -3.49 -6.27
CA PHE A 215 -0.07 -3.89 -4.91
C PHE A 215 -1.11 -2.96 -4.29
N ALA A 216 -1.03 -1.65 -4.54
CA ALA A 216 -2.08 -0.71 -4.14
C ALA A 216 -3.45 -1.10 -4.73
N PHE A 217 -3.49 -1.44 -6.03
CA PHE A 217 -4.71 -1.92 -6.67
C PHE A 217 -5.18 -3.27 -6.09
N THR A 218 -4.24 -4.16 -5.75
CA THR A 218 -4.55 -5.43 -5.05
C THR A 218 -5.21 -5.20 -3.70
N LEU A 219 -4.70 -4.30 -2.86
CA LEU A 219 -5.31 -3.97 -1.57
C LEU A 219 -6.69 -3.31 -1.76
N PHE A 220 -6.82 -2.42 -2.74
CA PHE A 220 -8.08 -1.80 -3.11
C PHE A 220 -9.14 -2.84 -3.48
N SER A 221 -8.77 -3.91 -4.21
CA SER A 221 -9.69 -4.96 -4.63
C SER A 221 -10.11 -5.91 -3.51
N GLN A 222 -9.44 -5.91 -2.35
CA GLN A 222 -9.81 -6.77 -1.22
C GLN A 222 -11.01 -6.18 -0.47
N PRO A 223 -11.94 -7.01 0.04
CA PRO A 223 -13.08 -6.50 0.81
C PRO A 223 -12.67 -5.92 2.17
N SER A 224 -11.51 -6.29 2.70
CA SER A 224 -10.96 -5.74 3.95
C SER A 224 -10.33 -4.35 3.79
N ALA A 225 -10.07 -3.69 4.90
CA ALA A 225 -9.31 -2.44 4.96
C ALA A 225 -7.94 -2.66 5.59
N TRP A 226 -6.97 -1.85 5.17
CA TRP A 226 -5.55 -2.04 5.45
C TRP A 226 -4.91 -0.75 5.93
N ASP A 227 -3.88 -0.88 6.76
CA ASP A 227 -3.00 0.22 7.15
C ASP A 227 -1.55 -0.26 7.29
N PHE A 228 -0.63 0.70 7.41
CA PHE A 228 0.78 0.47 7.63
C PHE A 228 1.19 0.94 9.02
N ASP A 229 1.45 -0.02 9.91
CA ASP A 229 1.90 0.23 11.26
C ASP A 229 3.43 0.40 11.29
N TRP A 230 3.86 1.64 11.49
CA TRP A 230 5.27 2.00 11.60
C TRP A 230 5.87 1.71 12.97
N GLN A 231 5.05 1.29 13.95
CA GLN A 231 5.40 1.16 15.36
C GLN A 231 5.80 2.52 15.97
N ASP A 232 5.21 2.88 17.11
CA ASP A 232 5.27 4.22 17.71
C ASP A 232 6.67 4.89 17.72
N GLU A 233 6.68 6.23 17.78
CA GLU A 233 7.88 7.12 17.86
C GLU A 233 8.92 6.73 18.93
N GLN A 234 8.54 5.88 19.89
CA GLN A 234 9.43 5.36 20.93
C GLN A 234 10.56 4.49 20.37
N SER A 235 10.43 3.93 19.16
CA SER A 235 11.47 3.15 18.50
C SER A 235 12.77 3.96 18.32
N VAL A 236 12.68 5.19 17.80
CA VAL A 236 13.82 6.10 17.59
C VAL A 236 14.49 6.47 18.91
N LYS A 237 13.68 6.71 19.96
CA LYS A 237 14.18 6.99 21.32
C LYS A 237 14.93 5.80 21.94
N SER A 238 14.61 4.59 21.49
CA SER A 238 15.22 3.33 21.94
C SER A 238 16.46 2.92 21.14
N GLY A 239 16.96 3.79 20.26
CA GLY A 239 18.14 3.51 19.42
C GLY A 239 17.84 2.61 18.22
N SER A 240 16.56 2.47 17.84
CA SER A 240 16.15 1.68 16.67
C SER A 240 15.29 2.50 15.72
N LEU A 241 15.25 2.15 14.44
CA LEU A 241 14.36 2.75 13.46
C LEU A 241 13.58 1.66 12.73
N CYS A 242 12.26 1.80 12.69
CA CYS A 242 11.41 1.05 11.78
C CYS A 242 11.66 1.55 10.36
N ILE A 243 12.33 0.74 9.53
CA ILE A 243 12.68 1.08 8.15
C ILE A 243 11.68 0.55 7.12
N PHE A 244 10.71 -0.26 7.56
CA PHE A 244 9.62 -0.74 6.74
C PHE A 244 8.46 -1.14 7.65
N PRO A 245 7.24 -0.63 7.44
CA PRO A 245 6.12 -0.85 8.36
C PRO A 245 5.53 -2.25 8.23
N ALA A 246 4.82 -2.69 9.27
CA ALA A 246 3.94 -3.84 9.18
C ALA A 246 2.68 -3.46 8.39
N LEU A 247 2.31 -4.26 7.39
CA LEU A 247 0.95 -4.28 6.86
C LEU A 247 0.01 -4.92 7.87
N VAL A 248 -1.05 -4.20 8.24
CA VAL A 248 -2.09 -4.67 9.16
C VAL A 248 -3.48 -4.54 8.52
N GLN A 249 -4.35 -5.50 8.81
CA GLN A 249 -5.76 -5.43 8.49
C GLN A 249 -6.49 -4.70 9.62
N VAL A 250 -7.18 -3.61 9.29
CA VAL A 250 -7.86 -2.72 10.27
C VAL A 250 -9.38 -2.86 10.24
N ALA A 251 -9.93 -3.46 9.18
CA ALA A 251 -11.34 -3.85 9.13
C ALA A 251 -11.53 -5.15 8.35
N ASP A 252 -12.54 -5.93 8.73
CA ASP A 252 -12.90 -7.18 8.07
C ASP A 252 -13.64 -6.95 6.73
N GLU A 253 -14.09 -8.03 6.10
CA GLU A 253 -14.85 -8.02 4.85
C GLU A 253 -16.26 -7.40 4.94
N ASN A 254 -16.79 -7.23 6.15
CA ASN A 254 -18.06 -6.58 6.42
C ASN A 254 -17.90 -5.08 6.70
N GLY A 255 -16.65 -4.60 6.74
CA GLY A 255 -16.32 -3.23 7.13
C GLY A 255 -16.34 -3.01 8.64
N GLU A 256 -16.31 -4.08 9.44
CA GLU A 256 -16.20 -4.00 10.89
C GLU A 256 -14.74 -3.73 11.30
N PRO A 257 -14.47 -2.72 12.13
CA PRO A 257 -13.13 -2.46 12.65
C PRO A 257 -12.57 -3.65 13.45
N LEU A 258 -11.28 -3.93 13.27
CA LEU A 258 -10.55 -4.95 14.03
C LEU A 258 -9.76 -4.30 15.17
N HIS A 259 -9.99 -4.79 16.40
CA HIS A 259 -9.29 -4.33 17.59
C HIS A 259 -8.77 -5.54 18.40
N PRO A 260 -7.44 -5.77 18.47
CA PRO A 260 -6.39 -5.04 17.75
C PRO A 260 -6.40 -5.31 16.24
N PRO A 261 -5.76 -4.46 15.41
CA PRO A 261 -5.49 -4.76 14.01
C PRO A 261 -4.79 -6.12 13.83
N ARG A 262 -5.13 -6.84 12.77
CA ARG A 262 -4.55 -8.17 12.49
C ARG A 262 -3.29 -8.03 11.61
N PRO A 263 -2.12 -8.52 12.04
CA PRO A 263 -0.88 -8.39 11.27
C PRO A 263 -0.83 -9.33 10.07
N PHE A 264 -0.33 -8.82 8.94
CA PHE A 264 -0.03 -9.58 7.72
C PHE A 264 1.47 -9.57 7.38
N SER A 265 2.25 -8.73 8.05
CA SER A 265 3.70 -8.74 7.99
C SER A 265 4.26 -8.16 9.28
N GLU A 266 5.55 -8.38 9.51
CA GLU A 266 6.28 -7.76 10.60
C GLU A 266 6.95 -6.47 10.14
N ALA A 267 6.99 -5.47 11.02
CA ALA A 267 7.78 -4.28 10.78
C ALA A 267 9.27 -4.61 10.82
N VAL A 268 10.05 -3.99 9.94
CA VAL A 268 11.50 -4.18 9.88
C VAL A 268 12.17 -3.10 10.71
N ASN A 269 12.63 -3.47 11.91
CA ASN A 269 13.40 -2.58 12.77
C ASN A 269 14.91 -2.77 12.57
N ARG A 270 15.66 -1.68 12.65
CA ARG A 270 17.12 -1.66 12.61
C ARG A 270 17.69 -0.83 13.74
N ARG A 271 18.70 -1.37 14.40
CA ARG A 271 19.48 -0.65 15.41
C ARG A 271 20.33 0.42 14.74
N LEU A 272 20.48 1.57 15.40
CA LEU A 272 21.24 2.73 14.91
C LEU A 272 22.70 2.71 15.39
N ASP A 273 23.04 1.80 16.31
CA ASP A 273 24.34 1.60 16.96
C ASP A 273 25.15 0.41 16.38
N GLU A 274 24.61 -0.31 15.40
CA GLU A 274 25.30 -1.36 14.63
C GLU A 274 25.91 -0.81 13.33
#